data_AF-A0A662U320-F1
#
_entry.id   AF-A0A662U320-F1
#
_cell.length_a   1.000
_cell.length_b   1.000
_cell.length_c   1.000
_cell.angle_alpha   90.00
_cell.angle_beta   90.00
_cell.angle_gamma   90.00
#
_symmetry.space_group_name_H-M   'P 1'
#
loop_
_entity.id
_entity.type
_entity.pdbx_description
1 polymer ?
#
loop_
_entity_poly.entity_id
_entity_poly.type
_entity_poly.pdbx_seq_one_letter_code
_entity_poly.pdbx_strand_id
1 'polypeptide(L)'
;MSERKLLSKDISRVAVEIVCFKLEERGFKIRRKELKNAMAELENGIRVKIRASRLKNEGFYPRDILYYGWTVQKANREIDYDILVCVGFPNDEIIWKINDAIESEKTSELKELAKDIKIYIFKREEVEAIEDTNLPFKLVKKKLHIFPTIKELERASEERPHLICEKEKQINIEKEKYEEQWNALKRMRM
;
A
#
# COMPACT_ATOMS: atom_id res chain seq x y z
N MET A 1 5.11 31.18 1.59
CA MET A 1 5.02 29.72 1.78
C MET A 1 5.84 29.07 0.69
N SER A 2 7.02 28.52 0.99
CA SER A 2 7.75 27.77 -0.04
C SER A 2 6.97 26.49 -0.35
N GLU A 3 6.86 26.14 -1.63
CA GLU A 3 6.26 24.88 -2.07
C GLU A 3 7.11 23.71 -1.54
N ARG A 4 6.76 23.21 -0.36
CA ARG A 4 7.30 21.97 0.18
C ARG A 4 6.88 20.86 -0.79
N LYS A 5 7.83 20.30 -1.53
CA LYS A 5 7.58 19.20 -2.47
C LYS A 5 7.78 17.87 -1.75
N LEU A 6 6.75 17.04 -1.72
CA LEU A 6 6.77 15.72 -1.09
C LEU A 6 7.67 14.79 -1.91
N LEU A 7 8.76 14.30 -1.32
CA LEU A 7 9.64 13.34 -1.98
C LEU A 7 9.11 11.92 -1.75
N SER A 8 9.38 11.01 -2.69
CA SER A 8 8.96 9.60 -2.57
C SER A 8 9.46 8.92 -1.30
N LYS A 9 10.60 9.36 -0.75
CA LYS A 9 11.16 8.88 0.51
C LYS A 9 10.30 9.28 1.71
N ASP A 10 9.68 10.47 1.67
CA ASP A 10 8.86 11.01 2.76
C ASP A 10 7.55 10.23 2.82
N ILE A 11 6.93 9.96 1.66
CA ILE A 11 5.72 9.11 1.55
C ILE A 11 5.98 7.71 2.12
N SER A 12 7.14 7.11 1.77
CA SER A 12 7.49 5.77 2.24
C SER A 12 7.73 5.75 3.75
N ARG A 13 8.41 6.76 4.30
CA ARG A 13 8.61 6.92 5.75
C ARG A 13 7.27 7.03 6.47
N VAL A 14 6.40 7.95 6.03
CA VAL A 14 5.08 8.17 6.62
C VAL A 14 4.27 6.88 6.64
N ALA A 15 4.24 6.14 5.53
CA ALA A 15 3.55 4.85 5.47
C ALA A 15 4.13 3.82 6.46
N VAL A 16 5.46 3.73 6.61
CA VAL A 16 6.06 2.82 7.60
C VAL A 16 5.63 3.16 9.01
N GLU A 17 5.66 4.44 9.38
CA GLU A 17 5.27 4.88 10.72
C GLU A 17 3.79 4.62 11.01
N ILE A 18 2.89 4.93 10.08
CA ILE A 18 1.45 4.65 10.24
C ILE A 18 1.20 3.15 10.43
N VAL A 19 1.84 2.32 9.61
CA VAL A 19 1.66 0.86 9.69
C VAL A 19 2.20 0.33 11.01
N CYS A 20 3.37 0.79 11.46
CA CYS A 20 3.92 0.40 12.76
C CYS A 20 3.03 0.85 13.91
N PHE A 21 2.53 2.09 13.88
CA PHE A 21 1.58 2.60 14.87
C PHE A 21 0.31 1.72 14.94
N LYS A 22 -0.30 1.40 13.78
CA LYS A 22 -1.49 0.53 13.71
C LYS A 22 -1.22 -0.89 14.19
N LEU A 23 -0.01 -1.41 13.98
CA LEU A 23 0.44 -2.72 14.47
C LEU A 23 0.59 -2.70 16.00
N GLU A 24 1.22 -1.68 16.56
CA GLU A 24 1.41 -1.49 18.00
C GLU A 24 0.07 -1.32 18.73
N GLU A 25 -0.86 -0.53 18.18
CA GLU A 25 -2.23 -0.40 18.70
C GLU A 25 -2.97 -1.74 18.78
N ARG A 26 -2.55 -2.73 17.98
CA ARG A 26 -3.14 -4.08 17.93
C ARG A 26 -2.33 -5.11 18.72
N GLY A 27 -1.32 -4.66 19.46
CA GLY A 27 -0.50 -5.48 20.36
C GLY A 27 0.63 -6.24 19.68
N PHE A 28 0.97 -5.91 18.43
CA PHE A 28 2.19 -6.42 17.81
C PHE A 28 3.39 -5.62 18.28
N LYS A 29 4.49 -6.31 18.57
CA LYS A 29 5.77 -5.68 18.93
C LYS A 29 6.66 -5.60 17.71
N ILE A 30 7.15 -4.40 17.40
CA ILE A 30 8.05 -4.16 16.29
C ILE A 30 9.48 -4.46 16.75
N ARG A 31 10.12 -5.46 16.15
CA ARG A 31 11.54 -5.76 16.38
C ARG A 31 12.43 -4.75 15.67
N ARG A 32 12.09 -4.40 14.43
CA ARG A 32 12.89 -3.52 13.58
C ARG A 32 12.05 -2.79 12.55
N LYS A 33 12.34 -1.50 12.34
CA LYS A 33 11.84 -0.70 11.19
C LYS A 33 12.97 -0.50 10.18
N GLU A 34 12.71 -0.74 8.90
CA GLU A 34 13.63 -0.48 7.79
C GLU A 34 13.03 0.54 6.83
N LEU A 35 13.21 1.83 7.11
CA LEU A 35 12.65 2.93 6.32
C LEU A 35 13.11 2.91 4.85
N LYS A 36 14.40 2.62 4.60
CA LYS A 36 14.98 2.58 3.25
C LYS A 36 14.30 1.56 2.34
N ASN A 37 13.91 0.41 2.91
CA ASN A 37 13.28 -0.68 2.18
C ASN A 37 11.76 -0.68 2.32
N ALA A 38 11.21 0.25 3.12
CA ALA A 38 9.82 0.26 3.57
C ALA A 38 9.39 -1.12 4.07
N MET A 39 10.06 -1.59 5.12
CA MET A 39 9.81 -2.90 5.74
C MET A 39 9.78 -2.77 7.25
N ALA A 40 9.05 -3.66 7.92
CA ALA A 40 9.10 -3.86 9.36
C ALA A 40 9.24 -5.36 9.65
N GLU A 41 9.95 -5.69 10.72
CA GLU A 41 10.01 -7.04 11.27
C GLU A 41 9.37 -7.04 12.64
N LEU A 42 8.47 -7.98 12.89
CA LEU A 42 7.81 -8.17 14.18
C LEU A 42 8.66 -9.08 15.08
N GLU A 43 8.48 -9.01 16.39
CA GLU A 43 9.23 -9.87 17.34
C GLU A 43 9.01 -11.38 17.10
N ASN A 44 7.88 -11.76 16.52
CA ASN A 44 7.60 -13.15 16.14
C ASN A 44 8.20 -13.54 14.77
N GLY A 45 9.09 -12.73 14.19
CA GLY A 45 9.82 -13.01 12.96
C GLY A 45 9.06 -12.69 11.67
N ILE A 46 7.79 -12.27 11.74
CA ILE A 46 7.01 -11.91 10.55
C ILE A 46 7.62 -10.65 9.89
N ARG A 47 7.92 -10.77 8.59
CA ARG A 47 8.40 -9.66 7.76
C ARG A 47 7.25 -9.00 7.02
N VAL A 48 7.05 -7.72 7.30
CA VAL A 48 5.99 -6.88 6.74
C VAL A 48 6.58 -5.91 5.72
N LYS A 49 6.22 -6.07 4.45
CA LYS A 49 6.54 -5.11 3.40
C LYS A 49 5.50 -4.02 3.36
N ILE A 50 5.94 -2.78 3.22
CA ILE A 50 5.07 -1.61 3.23
C ILE A 50 5.25 -0.89 1.89
N ARG A 51 4.14 -0.62 1.22
CA ARG A 51 4.09 0.08 -0.06
C ARG A 51 3.10 1.21 0.02
N ALA A 52 3.51 2.38 -0.43
CA ALA A 52 2.67 3.57 -0.40
C ALA A 52 2.30 4.02 -1.81
N SER A 53 1.06 4.45 -1.98
CA SER A 53 0.58 5.11 -3.20
C SER A 53 -0.28 6.30 -2.82
N ARG A 54 -0.29 7.28 -3.71
CA ARG A 54 -1.29 8.35 -3.70
C ARG A 54 -2.45 7.94 -4.59
N LEU A 55 -3.62 8.52 -4.36
CA LEU A 55 -4.71 8.46 -5.31
C LEU A 55 -4.35 9.36 -6.50
N LYS A 56 -4.11 8.76 -7.66
CA LYS A 56 -3.67 9.50 -8.84
C LYS A 56 -3.97 8.72 -10.12
N ASN A 57 -3.82 9.39 -11.25
CA ASN A 57 -3.67 8.77 -12.55
C ASN A 57 -2.18 8.79 -12.93
N GLU A 58 -1.56 7.62 -13.15
CA GLU A 58 -0.14 7.55 -13.58
C GLU A 58 0.04 7.61 -15.12
N GLY A 59 -1.00 8.00 -15.86
CA GLY A 59 -0.98 8.13 -17.32
C GLY A 59 -1.36 6.86 -18.09
N PHE A 60 -1.80 5.79 -17.42
CA PHE A 60 -2.21 4.54 -18.09
C PHE A 60 -3.65 4.55 -18.57
N TYR A 61 -4.54 5.24 -17.86
CA TYR A 61 -5.97 5.34 -18.15
C TYR A 61 -6.35 6.78 -18.49
N PRO A 62 -7.55 7.05 -19.06
CA PRO A 62 -8.10 8.40 -19.17
C PRO A 62 -7.96 9.21 -17.87
N ARG A 63 -7.71 10.52 -17.98
CA ARG A 63 -7.23 11.37 -16.88
C ARG A 63 -8.12 11.38 -15.64
N ASP A 64 -9.41 11.14 -15.81
CA ASP A 64 -10.43 11.13 -14.77
C ASP A 64 -10.51 9.79 -14.01
N ILE A 65 -9.83 8.74 -14.48
CA ILE A 65 -9.76 7.46 -13.77
C ILE A 65 -8.60 7.51 -12.77
N LEU A 66 -8.91 7.48 -11.48
CA LEU A 66 -7.95 7.49 -10.39
C LEU A 66 -7.84 6.11 -9.73
N TYR A 67 -6.65 5.78 -9.22
CA TYR A 67 -6.42 4.54 -8.49
C TYR A 67 -5.22 4.67 -7.55
N TYR A 68 -5.10 3.71 -6.64
CA TYR A 68 -3.87 3.45 -5.90
C TYR A 68 -3.07 2.36 -6.61
N GLY A 69 -1.80 2.62 -6.92
CA GLY A 69 -0.96 1.71 -7.71
C GLY A 69 0.31 1.34 -6.98
N TRP A 70 0.58 0.05 -6.80
CA TRP A 70 1.79 -0.44 -6.14
C TRP A 70 2.53 -1.46 -6.98
N THR A 71 3.85 -1.32 -7.09
CA THR A 71 4.72 -2.41 -7.53
C THR A 71 4.88 -3.41 -6.39
N VAL A 72 4.29 -4.59 -6.56
CA VAL A 72 4.29 -5.65 -5.54
C VAL A 72 5.43 -6.65 -5.74
N GLN A 73 5.91 -6.80 -6.99
CA GLN A 73 7.13 -7.56 -7.31
C GLN A 73 7.94 -6.91 -8.44
N LYS A 74 9.27 -6.95 -8.33
CA LYS A 74 10.20 -6.52 -9.40
C LYS A 74 10.68 -7.71 -10.21
N ALA A 75 10.99 -7.52 -11.50
CA ALA A 75 11.39 -8.58 -12.44
C ALA A 75 12.49 -9.52 -11.90
N ASN A 76 13.51 -8.95 -11.26
CA ASN A 76 14.69 -9.68 -10.81
C ASN A 76 14.72 -9.89 -9.29
N ARG A 77 13.55 -9.89 -8.62
CA ARG A 77 13.48 -10.11 -7.17
C ARG A 77 12.32 -11.02 -6.79
N GLU A 78 12.64 -12.01 -5.98
CA GLU A 78 11.64 -12.80 -5.27
C GLU A 78 10.98 -11.99 -4.15
N ILE A 79 9.84 -12.48 -3.69
CA ILE A 79 9.12 -11.88 -2.56
C ILE A 79 9.81 -12.31 -1.26
N ASP A 80 10.40 -11.35 -0.57
CA ASP A 80 11.21 -11.52 0.64
C ASP A 80 10.46 -11.16 1.93
N TYR A 81 9.14 -11.10 1.88
CA TYR A 81 8.27 -10.69 2.98
C TYR A 81 7.10 -11.66 3.12
N ASP A 82 6.52 -11.76 4.30
CA ASP A 82 5.42 -12.68 4.59
C ASP A 82 4.06 -11.99 4.38
N ILE A 83 4.02 -10.69 4.65
CA ILE A 83 2.83 -9.84 4.52
C ILE A 83 3.20 -8.58 3.73
N LEU A 84 2.33 -8.18 2.80
CA LEU A 84 2.36 -6.88 2.14
C LEU A 84 1.26 -5.99 2.70
N VAL A 85 1.63 -4.78 3.10
CA VAL A 85 0.71 -3.71 3.51
C VAL A 85 0.78 -2.58 2.49
N CYS A 86 -0.31 -2.38 1.77
CA CYS A 86 -0.51 -1.34 0.79
C CYS A 86 -1.26 -0.15 1.41
N VAL A 87 -0.57 0.97 1.53
CA VAL A 87 -1.06 2.23 2.11
C VAL A 87 -1.44 3.18 0.98
N GLY A 88 -2.70 3.62 0.96
CA GLY A 88 -3.28 4.55 0.01
C GLY A 88 -3.59 5.89 0.67
N PHE A 89 -2.93 6.95 0.20
CA PHE A 89 -3.15 8.33 0.66
C PHE A 89 -4.09 9.07 -0.30
N PRO A 90 -5.21 9.64 0.17
CA PRO A 90 -6.18 10.33 -0.68
C PRO A 90 -5.62 11.59 -1.37
N ASN A 91 -4.66 12.27 -0.75
CA ASN A 91 -4.01 13.48 -1.31
C ASN A 91 -2.64 13.72 -0.66
N ASP A 92 -1.92 14.76 -1.10
CA ASP A 92 -0.62 15.13 -0.53
C ASP A 92 -0.76 15.84 0.83
N GLU A 93 -1.88 16.53 1.07
CA GLU A 93 -2.11 17.31 2.30
C GLU A 93 -2.14 16.43 3.55
N ILE A 94 -2.83 15.28 3.49
CA ILE A 94 -2.87 14.33 4.61
C ILE A 94 -1.48 13.77 4.93
N ILE A 95 -0.63 13.59 3.91
CA ILE A 95 0.73 13.09 4.10
C ILE A 95 1.55 14.12 4.87
N TRP A 96 1.43 15.41 4.53
CA TRP A 96 2.09 16.49 5.27
C TRP A 96 1.63 16.56 6.72
N LYS A 97 0.32 16.56 6.95
CA LYS A 97 -0.26 16.62 8.30
C LYS A 97 0.25 15.46 9.17
N ILE A 98 0.28 14.26 8.62
CA ILE A 98 0.79 13.08 9.33
C ILE A 98 2.29 13.19 9.58
N ASN A 99 3.06 13.65 8.58
CA ASN A 99 4.49 13.85 8.73
C ASN A 99 4.80 14.81 9.89
N ASP A 100 4.09 15.93 9.94
CA ASP A 100 4.24 16.93 11.00
C ASP A 100 3.78 16.38 12.38
N ALA A 101 2.70 15.59 12.42
CA ALA A 101 2.26 14.92 13.65
C ALA A 101 3.28 13.90 14.16
N ILE A 102 3.93 13.14 13.27
CA ILE A 102 5.02 12.21 13.60
C ILE A 102 6.22 12.98 14.16
N GLU A 103 6.67 14.03 13.46
CA GLU A 103 7.83 14.84 13.88
C GLU A 103 7.59 15.59 15.19
N SER A 104 6.33 15.91 15.49
CA SER A 104 5.91 16.58 16.72
C SER A 104 5.45 15.62 17.82
N GLU A 105 5.57 14.30 17.62
CA GLU A 105 5.16 13.24 18.55
C GLU A 105 3.68 13.32 19.00
N LYS A 106 2.82 13.88 18.16
CA LYS A 106 1.38 14.10 18.45
C LYS A 106 0.55 12.87 18.14
N THR A 107 0.64 11.88 19.02
CA THR A 107 0.00 10.57 18.84
C THR A 107 -1.53 10.64 18.62
N SER A 108 -2.25 11.50 19.35
CA SER A 108 -3.71 11.64 19.19
C SER A 108 -4.09 12.22 17.82
N GLU A 109 -3.32 13.19 17.33
CA GLU A 109 -3.53 13.79 16.00
C GLU A 109 -3.21 12.77 14.90
N LEU A 110 -2.10 12.04 15.04
CA LEU A 110 -1.73 10.94 14.15
C LEU A 110 -2.86 9.90 14.03
N LYS A 111 -3.46 9.52 15.16
CA LYS A 111 -4.56 8.54 15.19
C LYS A 111 -5.79 9.03 14.43
N GLU A 112 -6.12 10.31 14.54
CA GLU A 112 -7.25 10.91 13.82
C GLU A 112 -6.97 10.95 12.32
N LEU A 113 -5.82 11.48 11.92
CA LEU A 113 -5.42 11.59 10.50
C LEU A 113 -5.31 10.21 9.83
N ALA A 114 -4.90 9.18 10.57
CA ALA A 114 -4.76 7.82 10.05
C ALA A 114 -6.09 7.10 9.79
N LYS A 115 -7.25 7.69 10.14
CA LYS A 115 -8.58 7.13 9.81
C LYS A 115 -8.91 7.25 8.32
N ASP A 116 -8.43 8.30 7.67
CA ASP A 116 -8.73 8.58 6.26
C ASP A 116 -7.81 7.82 5.28
N ILE A 117 -6.88 7.02 5.81
CA ILE A 117 -5.91 6.26 5.03
C ILE A 117 -6.48 4.89 4.71
N LYS A 118 -6.38 4.52 3.43
CA LYS A 118 -6.70 3.17 2.99
C LYS A 118 -5.54 2.23 3.24
N ILE A 119 -5.78 1.13 3.93
CA ILE A 119 -4.77 0.10 4.21
C ILE A 119 -5.30 -1.24 3.75
N TYR A 120 -4.62 -1.84 2.77
CA TYR A 120 -4.90 -3.19 2.29
C TYR A 120 -3.77 -4.13 2.69
N ILE A 121 -4.12 -5.30 3.22
CA ILE A 121 -3.17 -6.28 3.75
C ILE A 121 -3.31 -7.58 2.96
N PHE A 122 -2.20 -8.03 2.40
CA PHE A 122 -2.12 -9.24 1.59
C PHE A 122 -1.07 -10.17 2.18
N LYS A 123 -1.35 -11.47 2.16
CA LYS A 123 -0.34 -12.49 2.41
C LYS A 123 0.54 -12.71 1.18
N ARG A 124 1.73 -13.28 1.40
CA ARG A 124 2.67 -13.62 0.32
C ARG A 124 1.96 -14.39 -0.80
N GLU A 125 1.22 -15.44 -0.47
CA GLU A 125 0.56 -16.30 -1.46
C GLU A 125 -0.49 -15.55 -2.30
N GLU A 126 -1.16 -14.55 -1.71
CA GLU A 126 -2.15 -13.72 -2.41
C GLU A 126 -1.47 -12.77 -3.40
N VAL A 127 -0.27 -12.27 -3.06
CA VAL A 127 0.54 -11.43 -3.95
C VAL A 127 1.18 -12.28 -5.05
N GLU A 128 1.65 -13.48 -4.74
CA GLU A 128 2.24 -14.40 -5.72
C GLU A 128 1.24 -14.81 -6.79
N ALA A 129 -0.04 -14.94 -6.41
CA ALA A 129 -1.15 -15.27 -7.31
C ALA A 129 -1.52 -14.16 -8.30
N ILE A 130 -1.06 -12.91 -8.10
CA ILE A 130 -1.29 -11.80 -9.06
C ILE A 130 -0.49 -12.07 -10.33
N GLU A 131 -1.08 -12.02 -11.51
CA GLU A 131 -0.39 -12.25 -12.77
C GLU A 131 0.70 -11.20 -13.06
N ASP A 132 1.65 -11.56 -13.93
CA ASP A 132 2.69 -10.63 -14.37
C ASP A 132 2.05 -9.49 -15.19
N THR A 133 2.54 -8.27 -15.01
CA THR A 133 1.99 -7.08 -15.66
C THR A 133 2.46 -6.96 -17.10
N ASN A 134 1.56 -6.48 -17.97
CA ASN A 134 1.88 -6.14 -19.36
C ASN A 134 2.37 -4.70 -19.53
N LEU A 135 2.69 -3.99 -18.44
CA LEU A 135 3.17 -2.62 -18.52
C LEU A 135 4.56 -2.54 -19.16
N PRO A 136 4.89 -1.45 -19.87
CA PRO A 136 6.17 -1.29 -20.56
C PRO A 136 7.38 -1.07 -19.62
N PHE A 137 7.23 -1.32 -18.32
CA PHE A 137 8.31 -1.15 -17.34
C PHE A 137 9.07 -2.46 -17.12
N LYS A 138 10.25 -2.58 -17.75
CA LYS A 138 11.12 -3.77 -17.66
C LYS A 138 11.48 -4.23 -16.24
N LEU A 139 11.37 -3.35 -15.24
CA LEU A 139 11.72 -3.65 -13.84
C LEU A 139 10.52 -4.05 -12.97
N VAL A 140 9.29 -3.92 -13.46
CA VAL A 140 8.06 -4.25 -12.73
C VAL A 140 7.57 -5.60 -13.22
N LYS A 141 7.51 -6.59 -12.32
CA LYS A 141 6.98 -7.92 -12.65
C LYS A 141 5.49 -7.98 -12.38
N LYS A 142 5.08 -7.58 -11.18
CA LYS A 142 3.68 -7.58 -10.73
C LYS A 142 3.33 -6.20 -10.22
N LYS A 143 2.15 -5.73 -10.61
CA LYS A 143 1.58 -4.47 -10.16
C LYS A 143 0.16 -4.72 -9.67
N LEU A 144 -0.25 -3.94 -8.67
CA LEU A 144 -1.59 -3.97 -8.12
C LEU A 144 -2.21 -2.58 -8.22
N HIS A 145 -3.35 -2.48 -8.89
CA HIS A 145 -4.19 -1.30 -8.98
C HIS A 145 -5.46 -1.52 -8.16
N ILE A 146 -5.73 -0.63 -7.21
CA ILE A 146 -6.99 -0.62 -6.45
C ILE A 146 -7.74 0.66 -6.77
N PHE A 147 -8.95 0.51 -7.30
CA PHE A 147 -9.84 1.59 -7.70
C PHE A 147 -10.76 1.98 -6.54
N PRO A 148 -11.07 3.28 -6.38
CA PRO A 148 -12.00 3.75 -5.35
C PRO A 148 -13.38 3.10 -5.49
N THR A 149 -13.86 2.88 -6.73
CA THR A 149 -15.18 2.28 -7.00
C THR A 149 -15.12 1.14 -8.04
N ILE A 150 -16.11 0.25 -8.02
CA ILE A 150 -16.28 -0.79 -9.05
C ILE A 150 -16.52 -0.16 -10.42
N LYS A 151 -17.27 0.95 -10.47
CA LYS A 151 -17.49 1.69 -11.72
C LYS A 151 -16.19 2.18 -12.35
N GLU A 152 -15.22 2.63 -11.54
CA GLU A 152 -13.88 3.00 -12.04
C GLU A 152 -13.08 1.78 -12.53
N LEU A 153 -13.17 0.64 -11.83
CA LEU A 153 -12.59 -0.62 -12.29
C LEU A 153 -13.15 -1.04 -13.65
N GLU A 154 -14.47 -1.01 -13.80
CA GLU A 154 -15.17 -1.37 -15.05
C GLU A 154 -14.69 -0.49 -16.20
N ARG A 155 -14.73 0.84 -16.01
CA ARG A 155 -14.23 1.80 -17.00
C ARG A 155 -12.75 1.58 -17.33
N ALA A 156 -11.91 1.34 -16.32
CA ALA A 156 -10.49 1.07 -16.54
C ALA A 156 -10.26 -0.23 -17.33
N SER A 157 -11.08 -1.25 -17.06
CA SER A 157 -11.04 -2.55 -17.74
C SER A 157 -11.52 -2.46 -19.19
N GLU A 158 -12.51 -1.62 -19.49
CA GLU A 158 -12.97 -1.36 -20.86
C GLU A 158 -11.92 -0.60 -21.67
N GLU A 159 -11.33 0.44 -21.08
CA GLU A 159 -10.36 1.31 -21.75
C GLU A 159 -9.02 0.62 -21.99
N ARG A 160 -8.57 -0.20 -21.03
CA ARG A 160 -7.25 -0.86 -21.05
C ARG A 160 -7.32 -2.28 -20.47
N PRO A 161 -8.01 -3.22 -21.15
CA PRO A 161 -8.28 -4.56 -20.62
C PRO A 161 -7.03 -5.39 -20.31
N HIS A 162 -5.90 -5.09 -20.97
CA HIS A 162 -4.64 -5.82 -20.80
C HIS A 162 -3.79 -5.33 -19.62
N LEU A 163 -4.19 -4.24 -18.95
CA LEU A 163 -3.45 -3.65 -17.83
C LEU A 163 -3.93 -4.11 -16.45
N ILE A 164 -5.12 -4.71 -16.38
CA ILE A 164 -5.72 -5.24 -15.16
C ILE A 164 -5.99 -6.72 -15.37
N CYS A 165 -5.28 -7.57 -14.64
CA CYS A 165 -5.49 -9.02 -14.72
C CYS A 165 -6.75 -9.48 -13.97
N GLU A 166 -7.14 -10.74 -14.17
CA GLU A 166 -8.33 -11.30 -13.52
C GLU A 166 -8.17 -11.35 -12.00
N LYS A 167 -6.96 -11.62 -11.49
CA LYS A 167 -6.74 -11.56 -10.04
C LYS A 167 -6.91 -10.15 -9.49
N GLU A 168 -6.43 -9.12 -10.19
CA GLU A 168 -6.62 -7.73 -9.79
C GLU A 168 -8.11 -7.33 -9.81
N LYS A 169 -8.88 -7.78 -10.80
CA LYS A 169 -10.35 -7.57 -10.84
C LYS A 169 -11.02 -8.21 -9.63
N GLN A 170 -10.69 -9.47 -9.33
CA GLN A 170 -11.21 -10.15 -8.15
C GLN A 170 -10.88 -9.39 -6.86
N ILE A 171 -9.63 -8.96 -6.70
CA ILE A 171 -9.20 -8.18 -5.53
C ILE A 171 -10.02 -6.88 -5.42
N ASN A 172 -10.28 -6.18 -6.52
CA ASN A 172 -11.07 -4.94 -6.48
C ASN A 172 -12.55 -5.18 -6.11
N ILE A 173 -13.15 -6.26 -6.61
CA ILE A 173 -14.52 -6.68 -6.26
C ILE A 173 -14.61 -7.03 -4.78
N GLU A 174 -13.61 -7.76 -4.27
CA GLU A 174 -13.56 -8.22 -2.88
C GLU A 174 -12.69 -7.31 -1.98
N LYS A 175 -12.45 -6.04 -2.32
CA LYS A 175 -11.38 -5.25 -1.68
C LYS A 175 -11.53 -5.08 -0.17
N GLU A 176 -12.76 -5.07 0.33
CA GLU A 176 -13.08 -5.02 1.76
C GLU A 176 -12.53 -6.23 2.54
N LYS A 177 -12.38 -7.38 1.87
CA LYS A 177 -11.72 -8.58 2.43
C LYS A 177 -10.25 -8.36 2.75
N TYR A 178 -9.61 -7.35 2.16
CA TYR A 178 -8.20 -7.02 2.36
C TYR A 178 -8.02 -5.75 3.21
N GLU A 179 -9.06 -4.94 3.40
CA GLU A 179 -8.99 -3.66 4.12
C GLU A 179 -8.82 -3.87 5.64
N GLU A 180 -7.73 -3.32 6.20
CA GLU A 180 -7.37 -3.45 7.62
C GLU A 180 -7.41 -4.88 8.20
N GLN A 181 -7.03 -5.89 7.41
CA GLN A 181 -7.12 -7.31 7.81
C GLN A 181 -5.94 -7.79 8.67
N TRP A 182 -5.68 -7.06 9.75
CA TRP A 182 -4.57 -7.30 10.67
C TRP A 182 -4.62 -8.69 11.34
N ASN A 183 -5.78 -9.34 11.34
CA ASN A 183 -5.92 -10.72 11.83
C ASN A 183 -5.13 -11.73 10.97
N ALA A 184 -4.80 -11.41 9.72
CA ALA A 184 -3.91 -12.23 8.89
C ALA A 184 -2.55 -12.48 9.59
N LEU A 185 -2.04 -11.48 10.32
CA LEU A 185 -0.78 -11.56 11.08
C LEU A 185 -0.90 -12.43 12.35
N LYS A 186 -2.09 -12.52 12.96
CA LYS A 186 -2.31 -13.33 14.17
C LYS A 186 -2.31 -14.83 13.86
N ARG A 187 -2.83 -15.23 12.70
CA ARG A 187 -2.92 -16.62 12.25
C ARG A 187 -1.57 -17.22 11.81
N MET A 188 -0.54 -16.39 11.67
CA MET A 188 0.83 -16.81 11.40
C MET A 188 1.62 -17.12 12.70
N ARG A 189 0.95 -17.07 13.87
CA ARG A 189 1.44 -17.68 15.11
C ARG A 189 1.25 -19.20 15.02
N MET A 190 2.05 -19.87 14.20
CA MET A 190 2.26 -21.33 14.29
C MET A 190 3.72 -21.63 14.02
#